data_AF-A0A933IZ07-F1
#
_entry.id   AF-A0A933IZ07-F1
#
_cell.length_a   1.000
_cell.length_b   1.000
_cell.length_c   1.000
_cell.angle_alpha   90.00
_cell.angle_beta   90.00
_cell.angle_gamma   90.00
#
_symmetry.space_group_name_H-M   'P 1'
#
loop_
_entity.id
_entity.type
_entity.pdbx_description
1 polymer ?
#
loop_
_entity_poly.entity_id
_entity_poly.type
_entity_poly.pdbx_seq_one_letter_code
_entity_poly.pdbx_strand_id
1 'polypeptide(L)'
;MTGGRLFTPGEPTASPNAFLPPHRRDGYTARHEIVLRPGDQVTLPPNTPHWFQGGPHGAVIWSLSTQAIDNQDVFTDPSVRRQTIVG
;
A
#
# COMPACT_ATOMS: atom_id res chain seq x y z
N MET A 1 3.33 10.14 15.86
CA MET A 1 3.26 8.68 15.67
C MET A 1 4.25 8.29 14.59
N THR A 2 5.28 7.53 14.96
CA THR A 2 6.38 7.07 14.11
C THR A 2 6.02 5.71 13.51
N GLY A 3 6.18 5.52 12.20
CA GLY A 3 5.92 4.24 11.53
C GLY A 3 5.24 4.37 10.16
N GLY A 4 5.30 3.30 9.38
CA GLY A 4 4.53 3.16 8.15
C GLY A 4 3.13 2.60 8.43
N ARG A 5 2.27 2.61 7.43
CA ARG A 5 0.94 2.03 7.49
C ARG A 5 0.72 1.17 6.27
N LEU A 6 0.18 -0.02 6.47
CA LEU A 6 -0.24 -0.94 5.43
C LEU A 6 -1.75 -1.04 5.46
N PHE A 7 -2.37 -1.05 4.29
CA PHE A 7 -3.81 -1.18 4.14
C PHE A 7 -4.13 -2.42 3.33
N THR A 8 -5.03 -3.24 3.86
CA THR A 8 -5.46 -4.52 3.27
C THR A 8 -6.99 -4.57 3.13
N PRO A 9 -7.56 -5.60 2.46
CA PRO A 9 -8.99 -5.86 2.52
C PRO A 9 -9.39 -6.29 3.93
N GLY A 10 -10.64 -6.05 4.31
CA GLY A 10 -11.18 -6.33 5.64
C GLY A 10 -12.08 -5.20 6.11
N GLU A 11 -12.49 -5.26 7.38
CA GLU A 11 -13.30 -4.21 8.00
C GLU A 11 -12.55 -2.86 7.95
N PRO A 12 -13.14 -1.82 7.34
CA PRO A 12 -12.53 -0.50 7.27
C PRO A 12 -12.23 0.08 8.65
N THR A 13 -11.00 0.56 8.84
CA THR A 13 -10.65 1.30 10.05
C THR A 13 -11.42 2.62 10.06
N ALA A 14 -12.17 2.90 11.13
CA ALA A 14 -13.10 4.05 11.19
C ALA A 14 -12.42 5.43 11.08
N SER A 15 -11.16 5.54 11.53
CA SER A 15 -10.38 6.78 11.46
C SER A 15 -8.94 6.44 11.06
N PRO A 16 -8.73 6.05 9.80
CA PRO A 16 -7.41 5.66 9.33
C PRO A 16 -6.55 6.91 9.25
N ASN A 17 -5.28 6.81 9.65
CA ASN A 17 -4.37 7.93 9.54
C ASN A 17 -3.59 7.78 8.23
N ALA A 18 -4.28 8.08 7.14
CA ALA A 18 -3.69 8.15 5.81
C ALA A 18 -4.21 9.35 5.03
N PHE A 19 -3.34 9.90 4.19
CA PHE A 19 -3.67 10.96 3.25
C PHE A 19 -3.82 10.38 1.85
N LEU A 20 -5.06 10.24 1.38
CA LEU A 20 -5.36 9.78 0.03
C LEU A 20 -5.40 10.98 -0.94
N PRO A 21 -4.65 10.94 -2.06
CA PRO A 21 -4.76 11.95 -3.11
C PRO A 21 -6.23 12.04 -3.59
N PRO A 22 -6.88 13.21 -3.51
CA PRO A 22 -8.32 13.32 -3.81
C PRO A 22 -8.68 12.80 -5.21
N HIS A 23 -7.85 13.08 -6.21
CA HIS A 23 -8.06 12.70 -7.60
C HIS A 23 -7.84 11.19 -7.91
N ARG A 24 -7.39 10.40 -6.93
CA ARG A 24 -7.20 8.94 -7.07
C ARG A 24 -7.92 8.12 -5.99
N ARG A 25 -8.74 8.77 -5.16
CA ARG A 25 -9.34 8.17 -3.96
C ARG A 25 -10.09 6.86 -4.26
N ASP A 26 -10.76 6.80 -5.41
CA ASP A 26 -11.56 5.64 -5.84
C ASP A 26 -10.71 4.40 -6.14
N GLY A 27 -9.45 4.62 -6.54
CA GLY A 27 -8.51 3.53 -6.82
C GLY A 27 -7.95 2.87 -5.56
N TYR A 28 -8.00 3.52 -4.41
CA TYR A 28 -7.71 2.86 -3.15
C TYR A 28 -8.97 2.07 -2.79
N THR A 29 -8.93 0.74 -2.65
CA THR A 29 -10.12 -0.06 -2.25
C THR A 29 -9.91 -0.79 -0.92
N ALA A 30 -8.67 -1.16 -0.59
CA ALA A 30 -8.28 -1.63 0.74
C ALA A 30 -8.38 -0.50 1.78
N ARG A 31 -9.00 -0.78 2.93
CA ARG A 31 -9.32 0.19 3.99
C ARG A 31 -9.04 -0.28 5.42
N HIS A 32 -8.65 -1.54 5.59
CA HIS A 32 -8.25 -2.06 6.90
C HIS A 32 -6.82 -1.61 7.19
N GLU A 33 -6.64 -0.76 8.19
CA GLU A 33 -5.34 -0.19 8.55
C GLU A 33 -4.56 -1.10 9.50
N ILE A 34 -3.32 -1.40 9.12
CA ILE A 34 -2.31 -2.07 9.94
C ILE A 34 -1.16 -1.07 10.18
N VAL A 35 -0.91 -0.74 11.45
CA VAL A 35 0.22 0.12 11.84
C VAL A 35 1.50 -0.70 11.83
N LEU A 36 2.50 -0.29 11.04
CA LEU A 36 3.81 -0.93 10.94
C LEU A 36 4.85 -0.13 11.75
N ARG A 37 5.20 -0.63 12.94
CA ARG A 37 6.31 -0.10 13.75
C ARG A 37 7.64 -0.75 13.31
N PRO A 38 8.80 -0.15 13.64
CA PRO A 38 10.09 -0.79 13.40
C PRO A 38 10.15 -2.19 14.02
N GLY A 39 10.46 -3.20 13.20
CA GLY A 39 10.50 -4.60 13.61
C GLY A 39 9.18 -5.38 13.40
N ASP A 40 8.07 -4.71 13.13
CA ASP A 40 6.81 -5.38 12.79
C ASP A 40 6.91 -6.01 11.40
N GLN A 41 6.27 -7.17 11.24
CA GLN A 41 6.22 -7.90 9.98
C GLN A 41 4.77 -8.28 9.65
N VAL A 42 4.43 -8.21 8.36
CA VAL A 42 3.16 -8.71 7.82
C VAL A 42 3.44 -9.58 6.61
N THR A 43 2.79 -10.75 6.54
CA THR A 43 2.80 -11.62 5.36
C THR A 43 1.50 -11.45 4.60
N LEU A 44 1.57 -11.10 3.32
CA LEU A 44 0.40 -10.94 2.46
C LEU A 44 0.18 -12.21 1.63
N PRO A 45 -1.05 -12.76 1.60
CA PRO A 45 -1.39 -13.83 0.67
C PRO A 45 -1.28 -13.36 -0.80
N PRO A 46 -1.02 -14.27 -1.75
CA PRO A 46 -1.05 -13.93 -3.18
C PRO A 46 -2.36 -13.26 -3.58
N ASN A 47 -2.30 -12.35 -4.56
CA ASN A 47 -3.46 -11.64 -5.12
C ASN A 47 -4.29 -10.85 -4.09
N THR A 48 -3.67 -10.40 -2.99
CA THR A 48 -4.32 -9.54 -2.00
C THR A 48 -4.09 -8.07 -2.34
N PRO A 49 -5.13 -7.26 -2.64
CA PRO A 49 -4.97 -5.83 -2.85
C PRO A 49 -4.40 -5.15 -1.60
N HIS A 50 -3.31 -4.38 -1.76
CA HIS A 50 -2.71 -3.67 -0.64
C HIS A 50 -2.02 -2.40 -1.10
N TRP A 51 -1.88 -1.45 -0.17
CA TRP A 51 -1.09 -0.24 -0.38
C TRP A 51 -0.53 0.24 0.96
N PHE A 52 0.50 1.07 0.92
CA PHE A 52 1.14 1.58 2.14
C PHE A 52 1.48 3.06 2.02
N GLN A 53 1.59 3.70 3.18
CA GLN A 53 1.99 5.10 3.30
C GLN A 53 2.96 5.26 4.46
N GLY A 54 4.09 5.92 4.20
CA GLY A 54 5.03 6.31 5.25
C GLY A 54 4.45 7.40 6.17
N GLY A 55 4.86 7.42 7.43
CA GLY A 55 4.50 8.48 8.36
C GLY A 55 5.19 9.83 8.04
N PRO A 56 5.07 10.83 8.93
CA PRO A 56 5.65 12.16 8.72
C PRO A 56 7.17 12.21 8.50
N HIS A 57 7.89 11.16 8.92
CA HIS A 57 9.34 11.01 8.73
C HIS A 57 9.69 9.94 7.68
N GLY A 58 8.72 9.49 6.89
CA GLY A 58 8.86 8.35 5.98
C GLY A 58 8.87 7.00 6.70
N ALA A 59 9.22 5.94 5.96
CA ALA A 59 9.41 4.58 6.45
C ALA A 59 10.37 3.83 5.51
N VAL A 60 11.15 2.89 6.06
CA VAL A 60 11.93 1.91 5.30
C VAL A 60 11.25 0.56 5.46
N ILE A 61 10.95 -0.09 4.33
CA ILE A 61 10.25 -1.39 4.29
C ILE A 61 11.13 -2.37 3.52
N TRP A 62 11.38 -3.53 4.12
CA TRP A 62 11.96 -4.67 3.42
C TRP A 62 10.83 -5.53 2.87
N SER A 63 10.86 -5.79 1.56
CA SER A 63 9.96 -6.75 0.90
C SER A 63 10.74 -8.03 0.64
N LEU A 64 10.24 -9.14 1.16
CA LEU A 64 10.74 -10.49 0.87
C LEU A 64 9.59 -11.25 0.20
N SER A 65 9.81 -11.69 -1.03
CA SER A 65 8.82 -12.40 -1.84
C SER A 65 9.45 -13.63 -2.48
N THR A 66 8.63 -14.43 -3.18
CA THR A 66 9.12 -15.50 -4.05
C THR A 66 9.81 -14.91 -5.28
N GLN A 67 9.14 -14.88 -6.43
CA GLN A 67 9.64 -14.20 -7.62
C GLN A 67 8.88 -12.89 -7.78
N ALA A 68 9.61 -11.77 -7.81
CA ALA A 68 9.05 -10.45 -8.12
C ALA A 68 8.98 -10.27 -9.64
N ILE A 69 7.76 -10.05 -10.15
CA ILE A 69 7.49 -9.85 -11.58
C ILE A 69 6.62 -8.60 -11.74
N ASP A 70 7.25 -7.43 -11.65
CA ASP A 70 6.61 -6.11 -11.59
C ASP A 70 5.61 -5.82 -12.73
N ASN A 71 5.84 -6.35 -13.93
CA ASN A 71 4.97 -6.09 -15.09
C ASN A 71 3.64 -6.86 -15.04
N GLN A 72 3.48 -7.78 -14.08
CA GLN A 72 2.23 -8.50 -13.82
C GLN A 72 1.42 -7.89 -12.67
N ASP A 73 1.89 -6.81 -12.04
CA ASP A 73 1.16 -6.11 -11.00
C ASP A 73 -0.17 -5.54 -11.55
N VAL A 74 -1.27 -5.87 -10.88
CA VAL A 74 -2.59 -5.32 -11.18
C VAL A 74 -2.89 -4.19 -10.22
N PHE A 75 -3.15 -3.00 -10.77
CA PHE A 75 -3.57 -1.83 -10.00
C PHE A 75 -5.08 -1.71 -9.97
N THR A 76 -5.64 -1.42 -8.80
CA THR A 76 -7.07 -1.13 -8.61
C THR A 76 -7.47 0.22 -9.22
N ASP A 77 -6.52 1.15 -9.35
CA ASP A 77 -6.67 2.38 -10.14
C ASP A 77 -6.32 2.11 -11.62
N PRO A 78 -7.29 2.11 -12.55
CA PRO A 78 -7.04 1.81 -13.96
C PRO A 78 -6.21 2.89 -14.68
N SER A 79 -6.02 4.06 -14.06
CA SER A 79 -5.18 5.14 -14.60
C SER A 79 -3.69 4.92 -14.36
N VAL A 80 -3.31 4.02 -13.44
CA VAL A 80 -1.90 3.74 -13.13
C VAL A 80 -1.24 3.01 -14.31
N ARG A 81 0.00 3.42 -14.60
CA ARG A 81 0.91 2.75 -15.52
C ARG A 81 2.17 2.40 -14.75
N ARG A 82 2.56 1.11 -14.76
CA ARG A 82 3.73 0.62 -14.00
C ARG A 82 5.04 1.27 -14.45
N GLN A 83 5.15 1.49 -15.76
CA GLN A 83 6.34 2.07 -16.39
C GLN A 83 6.20 3.58 -16.50
N THR A 84 7.28 4.28 -16.18
CA THR A 84 7.39 5.73 -16.41
C THR A 84 7.57 5.98 -17.90
N ILE A 85 6.82 6.93 -18.46
CA ILE A 85 7.01 7.42 -19.82
C ILE A 85 7.94 8.62 -19.74
N VAL A 86 9.12 8.52 -20.36
CA VAL A 86 10.05 9.64 -20.52
C VAL A 86 9.98 10.08 -21.98
N GLY A 87 9.67 11.35 -22.21
CA GLY A 87 9.63 11.99 -23.53
C GLY A 87 10.89 12.80 -23.81
#